data_AF-A0A936CSU0-F1
#
_entry.id   AF-A0A936CSU0-F1
#
_cell.length_a   1.000
_cell.length_b   1.000
_cell.length_c   1.000
_cell.angle_alpha   90.00
_cell.angle_beta   90.00
_cell.angle_gamma   90.00
#
_symmetry.space_group_name_H-M   'P 1'
#
loop_
_entity.id
_entity.type
_entity.pdbx_description
1 polymer ?
#
loop_
_entity_poly.entity_id
_entity_poly.type
_entity_poly.pdbx_seq_one_letter_code
_entity_poly.pdbx_strand_id
1 'polypeptide(L)'
;MPYVYDFDALYDFDLSYDGWPLYDTGAPTGITRTGQRLFDLLPEYVRDADTRDELLRFMASIGDAAHPVAKFINDADPDTSASGTSEPVNPATSPAGWLPWLGWLIGVPVVGMDTSNARWYLTRAGAQAHGSAAGIQAAVQATLTGDRFCQVTTAVGGDPWAIEVQVDSTEVVDSAATLAAAMREKPAGANLTLTSSTPVTYDDLDTAYTTYSNMTASALTYTELRFS
;
A
#
# COMPACT_ATOMS: atom_id res chain seq x y z
N MET A 1 7.73 42.01 -30.16
CA MET A 1 6.50 41.87 -29.36
C MET A 1 6.89 41.17 -28.07
N PRO A 2 6.83 41.83 -26.90
CA PRO A 2 7.12 41.15 -25.65
C PRO A 2 5.92 40.26 -25.29
N TYR A 3 6.18 38.98 -25.04
CA TYR A 3 5.20 38.07 -24.44
C TYR A 3 4.96 38.56 -23.00
N VAL A 4 3.82 39.19 -22.77
CA VAL A 4 3.33 39.47 -21.42
C VAL A 4 2.81 38.14 -20.89
N TYR A 5 3.50 37.58 -19.89
CA TYR A 5 2.95 36.48 -19.10
C TYR A 5 1.80 37.04 -18.29
N ASP A 6 0.59 36.58 -18.60
CA ASP A 6 -0.60 36.88 -17.83
C ASP A 6 -0.56 36.05 -16.53
N PHE A 7 -0.18 36.71 -15.43
CA PHE A 7 -0.16 36.10 -14.10
C PHE A 7 -1.56 35.89 -13.52
N ASP A 8 -2.59 36.55 -14.07
CA ASP A 8 -3.97 36.43 -13.59
C ASP A 8 -4.59 35.08 -14.01
N ALA A 9 -4.08 34.45 -15.07
CA ALA A 9 -4.49 33.09 -15.46
C ALA A 9 -3.91 31.97 -14.57
N LEU A 10 -2.94 32.29 -13.70
CA LEU A 10 -2.32 31.34 -12.78
C LEU A 10 -3.05 31.26 -11.43
N TYR A 11 -3.79 32.31 -11.09
CA TYR A 11 -4.69 32.37 -9.95
C TYR A 11 -6.12 32.21 -10.44
N ASP A 12 -6.58 30.97 -10.48
CA ASP A 12 -7.98 30.67 -10.66
C ASP A 12 -8.76 31.13 -9.42
N PHE A 13 -9.30 32.35 -9.49
CA PHE A 13 -10.17 32.93 -8.46
C PHE A 13 -11.60 32.35 -8.53
N ASP A 14 -11.92 31.48 -9.49
CA ASP A 14 -13.27 30.99 -9.76
C ASP A 14 -13.41 29.47 -9.55
N LEU A 15 -12.94 28.98 -8.40
CA LEU A 15 -13.30 27.65 -7.91
C LEU A 15 -14.40 27.75 -6.86
N SER A 16 -15.56 28.25 -7.30
CA SER A 16 -16.82 27.98 -6.62
C SER A 16 -17.15 26.49 -6.79
N TYR A 17 -16.73 25.67 -5.81
CA TYR A 17 -17.14 24.27 -5.75
C TYR A 17 -18.61 24.20 -5.34
N ASP A 18 -19.45 23.85 -6.30
CA ASP A 18 -20.90 23.69 -6.17
C ASP A 18 -21.23 22.66 -5.07
N GLY A 19 -21.88 23.11 -3.99
CA GLY A 19 -22.59 22.22 -3.07
C GLY A 19 -22.16 22.17 -1.59
N TRP A 20 -21.09 22.85 -1.16
CA TRP A 20 -20.78 23.01 0.27
C TRP A 20 -20.80 24.49 0.65
N PRO A 21 -21.47 24.91 1.74
CA PRO A 21 -21.38 26.29 2.19
C PRO A 21 -19.91 26.56 2.54
N LEU A 22 -19.26 27.37 1.70
CA LEU A 22 -18.03 28.05 2.08
C LEU A 22 -18.38 28.83 3.33
N TYR A 23 -17.84 28.41 4.48
CA TYR A 23 -17.78 29.31 5.61
C TYR A 23 -16.95 30.49 5.12
N ASP A 24 -17.60 31.62 4.89
CA ASP A 24 -16.93 32.91 4.72
C ASP A 24 -16.25 33.21 6.05
N THR A 25 -15.03 32.69 6.20
CA THR A 25 -14.22 32.87 7.41
C THR A 25 -13.57 34.25 7.45
N GLY A 26 -13.97 35.19 6.59
CA GLY A 26 -13.33 36.51 6.51
C GLY A 26 -11.87 36.45 6.08
N ALA A 27 -11.46 35.38 5.38
CA ALA A 27 -10.09 35.25 4.90
C ALA A 27 -9.75 36.42 3.96
N PRO A 28 -8.67 37.17 4.20
CA PRO A 28 -8.23 38.23 3.30
C PRO A 28 -8.10 37.72 1.86
N THR A 29 -8.61 38.48 0.89
CA THR A 29 -8.51 38.17 -0.54
C THR A 29 -7.05 37.88 -0.92
N GLY A 30 -6.77 36.69 -1.47
CA GLY A 30 -5.44 36.32 -2.00
C GLY A 30 -4.64 35.28 -1.21
N ILE A 31 -5.20 34.61 -0.20
CA ILE A 31 -4.54 33.53 0.54
C ILE A 31 -4.94 32.16 -0.02
N THR A 32 -3.97 31.27 -0.32
CA THR A 32 -4.31 29.91 -0.75
C THR A 32 -4.88 29.07 0.40
N ARG A 33 -5.77 28.12 0.08
CA ARG A 33 -6.35 27.16 1.03
C ARG A 33 -5.29 26.33 1.78
N THR A 34 -4.10 26.14 1.19
CA THR A 34 -2.96 25.50 1.84
C THR A 34 -2.38 26.36 2.97
N GLY A 35 -2.26 27.68 2.73
CA GLY A 35 -1.88 28.66 3.74
C GLY A 35 -2.85 28.72 4.92
N GLN A 36 -4.16 28.72 4.62
CA GLN A 36 -5.22 28.67 5.63
C GLN A 36 -5.12 27.40 6.50
N ARG A 37 -4.92 26.23 5.88
CA ARG A 37 -4.77 24.96 6.60
C ARG A 37 -3.55 24.93 7.52
N LEU A 38 -2.43 25.51 7.11
CA LEU A 38 -1.24 25.62 7.95
C LEU A 38 -1.51 26.47 9.20
N PHE A 39 -2.26 27.55 9.04
CA PHE A 39 -2.69 28.39 10.14
C PHE A 39 -3.69 27.68 11.06
N ASP A 40 -4.64 26.92 10.50
CA ASP A 40 -5.64 26.17 11.26
C ASP A 40 -5.07 25.03 12.10
N LEU A 41 -3.87 24.54 11.78
CA LEU A 41 -3.14 23.57 12.60
C LEU A 41 -2.53 24.19 13.87
N LEU A 42 -2.50 25.53 13.98
CA LEU A 42 -1.97 26.21 15.16
C LEU A 42 -2.96 26.14 16.33
N PRO A 43 -2.45 26.06 17.58
CA PRO A 43 -3.28 26.17 18.77
C PRO A 43 -4.14 27.44 18.76
N GLU A 44 -5.36 27.34 19.27
CA GLU A 44 -6.37 28.42 19.24
C GLU A 44 -5.85 29.74 19.84
N TYR A 45 -5.11 29.69 20.96
CA TYR A 45 -4.51 30.89 21.57
C TYR A 45 -3.50 31.62 20.68
N VAL A 46 -2.87 30.93 19.72
CA VAL A 46 -1.93 31.53 18.75
C VAL A 46 -2.71 32.21 17.64
N ARG A 47 -3.80 31.59 17.19
CA ARG A 47 -4.68 32.14 16.15
C ARG A 47 -5.41 33.38 16.65
N ASP A 48 -5.92 33.34 17.88
CA ASP A 48 -6.62 34.47 18.52
C ASP A 48 -5.70 35.67 18.80
N ALA A 49 -4.40 35.42 18.95
CA ALA A 49 -3.40 36.47 19.16
C ALA A 49 -3.04 37.22 17.85
N ASP A 50 -3.32 36.65 16.68
CA ASP A 50 -3.02 37.24 15.37
C ASP A 50 -4.06 38.28 14.93
N THR A 51 -4.22 39.32 15.75
CA THR A 51 -5.23 40.39 15.56
C THR A 51 -5.06 41.23 14.29
N ARG A 52 -3.96 41.07 13.54
CA ARG A 52 -3.62 41.82 12.32
C ARG A 52 -3.36 40.93 11.10
N ASP A 53 -3.65 39.64 11.19
CA ASP A 53 -3.42 38.64 10.15
C ASP A 53 -1.95 38.57 9.67
N GLU A 54 -1.00 39.00 10.49
CA GLU A 54 0.42 39.04 10.11
C GLU A 54 1.00 37.63 10.06
N LEU A 55 0.63 36.80 11.06
CA LEU A 55 1.02 35.40 11.11
C LEU A 55 0.28 34.59 10.03
N LEU A 56 -1.01 34.85 9.82
CA LEU A 56 -1.80 34.25 8.75
C LEU A 56 -1.18 34.54 7.38
N ARG A 57 -0.78 35.79 7.09
CA ARG A 57 -0.12 36.16 5.82
C ARG A 57 1.26 35.53 5.67
N PHE A 58 2.01 35.42 6.77
CA PHE A 58 3.30 34.73 6.74
C PHE A 58 3.13 33.23 6.45
N MET A 59 2.22 32.55 7.16
CA MET A 59 1.91 31.14 6.91
C MET A 59 1.32 30.92 5.51
N ALA A 60 0.52 31.86 5.02
CA ALA A 60 0.03 31.87 3.65
C ALA A 60 1.17 31.94 2.65
N SER A 61 2.15 32.83 2.82
CA SER A 61 3.30 32.93 1.91
C SER A 61 4.12 31.62 1.82
N ILE A 62 4.21 30.87 2.92
CA ILE A 62 4.85 29.55 2.97
C ILE A 62 3.94 28.50 2.28
N GLY A 63 2.64 28.52 2.58
CA GLY A 63 1.66 27.62 1.98
C GLY A 63 1.50 27.81 0.48
N ASP A 64 1.57 29.05 -0.01
CA ASP A 64 1.49 29.43 -1.43
C ASP A 64 2.67 28.88 -2.21
N ALA A 65 3.88 28.93 -1.63
CA ALA A 65 5.06 28.32 -2.25
C ALA A 65 4.94 26.79 -2.36
N ALA A 66 4.24 26.15 -1.43
CA ALA A 66 3.96 24.70 -1.45
C ALA A 66 2.70 24.32 -2.26
N HIS A 67 1.84 25.30 -2.59
CA HIS A 67 0.54 25.07 -3.19
C HIS A 67 0.61 24.38 -4.57
N PRO A 68 1.49 24.76 -5.51
CA PRO A 68 1.59 24.07 -6.81
C PRO A 68 1.90 22.59 -6.68
N VAL A 69 2.73 22.21 -5.70
CA VAL A 69 3.10 20.82 -5.42
C VAL A 69 1.92 20.07 -4.80
N ALA A 70 1.24 20.67 -3.81
CA ALA A 70 0.07 20.08 -3.19
C ALA A 70 -1.09 19.91 -4.18
N LYS A 71 -1.31 20.88 -5.07
CA LYS A 71 -2.29 20.81 -6.16
C LYS A 71 -1.94 19.70 -7.15
N PHE A 72 -0.68 19.63 -7.60
CA PHE A 72 -0.22 18.55 -8.48
C PHE A 72 -0.42 17.15 -7.87
N ILE A 73 -0.17 17.01 -6.56
CA ILE A 73 -0.39 15.75 -5.84
C ILE A 73 -1.88 15.39 -5.80
N ASN A 74 -2.75 16.35 -5.46
CA ASN A 74 -4.19 16.13 -5.39
C ASN A 74 -4.82 15.87 -6.78
N ASP A 75 -4.35 16.58 -7.82
CA ASP A 75 -4.80 16.37 -9.21
C ASP A 75 -4.35 15.00 -9.74
N ALA A 76 -3.23 14.47 -9.25
CA ALA A 76 -2.74 13.13 -9.60
C ALA A 76 -3.55 11.99 -8.96
N ASP A 77 -4.36 12.27 -7.93
CA ASP A 77 -5.25 11.30 -7.28
C ASP A 77 -6.45 12.03 -6.63
N PRO A 78 -7.57 12.20 -7.37
CA PRO A 78 -8.69 13.02 -6.92
C PRO A 78 -9.50 12.43 -5.76
N ASP A 79 -9.35 11.15 -5.39
CA ASP A 79 -10.39 10.43 -4.63
C ASP A 79 -9.94 9.50 -3.50
N THR A 80 -8.63 9.30 -3.24
CA THR A 80 -8.23 8.14 -2.41
C THR A 80 -7.87 8.43 -0.94
N SER A 81 -8.09 9.63 -0.39
CA SER A 81 -7.66 9.98 0.98
C SER A 81 -8.80 10.21 1.97
N ALA A 82 -8.68 9.63 3.17
CA ALA A 82 -9.57 9.88 4.30
C ALA A 82 -9.48 11.33 4.84
N SER A 83 -8.37 12.03 4.57
CA SER A 83 -8.15 13.44 4.93
C SER A 83 -8.48 14.42 3.80
N GLY A 84 -8.91 13.91 2.63
CA GLY A 84 -9.23 14.71 1.45
C GLY A 84 -8.01 15.28 0.72
N THR A 85 -6.81 14.71 0.93
CA THR A 85 -5.58 15.02 0.19
C THR A 85 -4.77 13.77 -0.07
N SER A 86 -4.29 13.56 -1.30
CA SER A 86 -3.46 12.40 -1.63
C SER A 86 -2.17 12.45 -0.81
N GLU A 87 -1.87 11.36 -0.09
CA GLU A 87 -0.64 11.25 0.72
C GLU A 87 0.39 10.44 -0.08
N PRO A 88 1.45 11.07 -0.62
CA PRO A 88 2.42 10.41 -1.49
C PRO A 88 3.18 9.26 -0.82
N VAL A 89 3.20 9.23 0.51
CA VAL A 89 3.97 8.31 1.34
C VAL A 89 3.13 7.15 1.89
N ASN A 90 1.82 7.18 1.67
CA ASN A 90 0.90 6.17 2.15
C ASN A 90 0.50 5.25 0.99
N PRO A 91 0.85 3.95 1.03
CA PRO A 91 0.52 3.04 -0.06
C PRO A 91 -0.98 2.92 -0.35
N ALA A 92 -1.86 3.18 0.63
CA ALA A 92 -3.30 3.10 0.41
C ALA A 92 -3.85 4.27 -0.43
N THR A 93 -3.21 5.45 -0.33
CA THR A 93 -3.76 6.73 -0.83
C THR A 93 -2.81 7.47 -1.77
N SER A 94 -1.66 6.87 -2.12
CA SER A 94 -0.73 7.41 -3.10
C SER A 94 -1.29 7.28 -4.52
N PRO A 95 -1.02 8.21 -5.46
CA PRO A 95 -1.34 8.01 -6.87
C PRO A 95 -0.81 6.68 -7.42
N ALA A 96 -1.58 6.01 -8.27
CA ALA A 96 -1.24 4.68 -8.80
C ALA A 96 0.12 4.66 -9.53
N GLY A 97 0.42 5.72 -10.29
CA GLY A 97 1.70 5.86 -10.99
C GLY A 97 2.91 6.03 -10.07
N TRP A 98 2.70 6.33 -8.79
CA TRP A 98 3.78 6.58 -7.81
C TRP A 98 4.08 5.34 -6.95
N LEU A 99 3.24 4.31 -7.01
CA LEU A 99 3.49 3.05 -6.29
C LEU A 99 4.85 2.40 -6.64
N PRO A 100 5.33 2.41 -7.90
CA PRO A 100 6.69 1.94 -8.22
C PRO A 100 7.79 2.78 -7.55
N TRP A 101 7.59 4.08 -7.43
CA TRP A 101 8.54 4.97 -6.75
C TRP A 101 8.56 4.71 -5.24
N LEU A 102 7.38 4.53 -4.64
CA LEU A 102 7.27 4.13 -3.23
C LEU A 102 7.94 2.80 -2.97
N GLY A 103 7.67 1.82 -3.83
CA GLY A 103 8.35 0.52 -3.79
C GLY A 103 9.86 0.67 -3.83
N TRP A 104 10.40 1.51 -4.72
CA TRP A 104 11.84 1.77 -4.78
C TRP A 104 12.39 2.38 -3.48
N LEU A 105 11.68 3.36 -2.90
CA LEU A 105 12.11 4.03 -1.66
C LEU A 105 12.19 3.07 -0.46
N ILE A 106 11.30 2.08 -0.40
CA ILE A 106 11.28 1.08 0.68
C ILE A 106 11.99 -0.24 0.32
N GLY A 107 12.59 -0.34 -0.87
CA GLY A 107 13.28 -1.54 -1.35
C GLY A 107 12.35 -2.68 -1.84
N VAL A 108 11.07 -2.42 -2.04
CA VAL A 108 10.03 -3.41 -2.39
C VAL A 108 9.59 -3.23 -3.85
N PRO A 109 10.07 -4.04 -4.82
CA PRO A 109 9.67 -3.91 -6.21
C PRO A 109 8.21 -4.34 -6.42
N VAL A 110 7.40 -3.48 -7.05
CA VAL A 110 5.99 -3.71 -7.43
C VAL A 110 5.77 -3.78 -8.94
N VAL A 111 6.85 -3.90 -9.72
CA VAL A 111 6.78 -3.95 -11.19
C VAL A 111 5.98 -5.18 -11.63
N GLY A 112 5.00 -4.98 -12.52
CA GLY A 112 4.13 -6.04 -13.05
C GLY A 112 2.93 -6.37 -12.17
N MET A 113 2.75 -5.71 -11.02
CA MET A 113 1.55 -5.80 -10.20
C MET A 113 0.50 -4.79 -10.67
N ASP A 114 -0.79 -5.16 -10.60
CA ASP A 114 -1.85 -4.17 -10.69
C ASP A 114 -1.85 -3.24 -9.45
N THR A 115 -2.57 -2.12 -9.54
CA THR A 115 -2.63 -1.12 -8.47
C THR A 115 -3.09 -1.72 -7.15
N SER A 116 -4.13 -2.57 -7.15
CA SER A 116 -4.71 -3.13 -5.93
C SER A 116 -3.71 -4.04 -5.20
N ASN A 117 -3.01 -4.90 -5.95
CA ASN A 117 -2.02 -5.82 -5.44
C ASN A 117 -0.74 -5.09 -5.02
N ALA A 118 -0.32 -4.05 -5.74
CA ALA A 118 0.81 -3.21 -5.34
C ALA A 118 0.53 -2.48 -4.01
N ARG A 119 -0.66 -1.88 -3.86
CA ARG A 119 -1.06 -1.24 -2.59
C ARG A 119 -1.07 -2.24 -1.45
N TRP A 120 -1.71 -3.40 -1.66
CA TRP A 120 -1.77 -4.44 -0.64
C TRP A 120 -0.37 -4.92 -0.25
N TYR A 121 0.51 -5.18 -1.23
CA TYR A 121 1.87 -5.69 -0.98
C TYR A 121 2.73 -4.69 -0.19
N LEU A 122 2.69 -3.41 -0.55
CA LEU A 122 3.46 -2.36 0.14
C LEU A 122 3.04 -2.14 1.60
N THR A 123 1.83 -2.56 2.00
CA THR A 123 1.37 -2.48 3.40
C THR A 123 1.86 -3.66 4.28
N ARG A 124 2.49 -4.69 3.70
CA ARG A 124 2.88 -5.89 4.43
C ARG A 124 4.27 -5.75 5.05
N ALA A 125 4.37 -6.06 6.34
CA ALA A 125 5.65 -6.12 7.08
C ALA A 125 6.66 -7.12 6.46
N GLY A 126 6.18 -8.19 5.80
CA GLY A 126 7.03 -9.17 5.13
C GLY A 126 7.63 -8.68 3.80
N ALA A 127 7.10 -7.61 3.20
CA ALA A 127 7.50 -7.19 1.85
C ALA A 127 8.97 -6.76 1.76
N GLN A 128 9.56 -6.30 2.88
CA GLN A 128 10.97 -5.92 2.98
C GLN A 128 11.90 -7.10 3.34
N ALA A 129 11.33 -8.25 3.74
CA ALA A 129 12.07 -9.38 4.28
C ALA A 129 12.52 -10.36 3.18
N HIS A 130 13.28 -9.85 2.21
CA HIS A 130 13.80 -10.63 1.08
C HIS A 130 14.58 -11.87 1.54
N GLY A 131 14.40 -13.00 0.84
CA GLY A 131 15.09 -14.26 1.17
C GLY A 131 14.56 -14.98 2.40
N SER A 132 13.54 -14.44 3.07
CA SER A 132 12.87 -15.08 4.21
C SER A 132 11.56 -15.75 3.79
N ALA A 133 11.10 -16.72 4.59
CA ALA A 133 9.78 -17.33 4.40
C ALA A 133 8.65 -16.28 4.40
N ALA A 134 8.75 -15.24 5.24
CA ALA A 134 7.77 -14.17 5.31
C ALA A 134 7.75 -13.29 4.05
N GLY A 135 8.91 -13.05 3.43
CA GLY A 135 9.02 -12.33 2.16
C GLY A 135 8.41 -13.12 1.00
N ILE A 136 8.78 -14.40 0.89
CA ILE A 136 8.19 -15.31 -0.11
C ILE A 136 6.67 -15.38 0.06
N GLN A 137 6.19 -15.55 1.30
CA GLN A 137 4.76 -15.60 1.60
C GLN A 137 4.06 -14.30 1.14
N ALA A 138 4.57 -13.12 1.55
CA ALA A 138 3.97 -11.85 1.18
C ALA A 138 3.92 -11.62 -0.34
N ALA A 139 4.98 -11.99 -1.07
CA ALA A 139 5.03 -11.85 -2.52
C ALA A 139 4.05 -12.78 -3.25
N VAL A 140 3.92 -14.01 -2.77
CA VAL A 140 2.97 -15.00 -3.33
C VAL A 140 1.53 -14.56 -3.06
N GLN A 141 1.22 -14.15 -1.84
CA GLN A 141 -0.13 -13.68 -1.46
C GLN A 141 -0.60 -12.47 -2.27
N ALA A 142 0.32 -11.63 -2.76
CA ALA A 142 -0.01 -10.52 -3.64
C ALA A 142 -0.58 -10.99 -5.00
N THR A 143 -0.28 -12.23 -5.42
CA THR A 143 -0.77 -12.81 -6.70
C THR A 143 -2.05 -13.62 -6.55
N LEU A 144 -2.43 -13.98 -5.31
CA LEU A 144 -3.59 -14.80 -5.03
C LEU A 144 -4.86 -13.95 -4.93
N THR A 145 -5.99 -14.60 -5.18
CA THR A 145 -7.33 -14.06 -4.89
C THR A 145 -7.87 -14.63 -3.58
N GLY A 146 -9.09 -14.26 -3.18
CA GLY A 146 -9.72 -14.85 -1.99
C GLY A 146 -9.04 -14.52 -0.66
N ASP A 147 -8.84 -15.56 0.16
CA ASP A 147 -8.21 -15.49 1.49
C ASP A 147 -6.69 -15.30 1.40
N ARG A 148 -6.11 -15.58 0.22
CA ARG A 148 -4.67 -15.44 -0.08
C ARG A 148 -3.85 -16.27 0.89
N PHE A 149 -4.23 -17.52 1.10
CA PHE A 149 -3.48 -18.39 1.99
C PHE A 149 -2.21 -18.90 1.28
N CYS A 150 -1.07 -18.76 1.95
CA CYS A 150 0.21 -19.24 1.46
C CYS A 150 1.00 -19.78 2.64
N GLN A 151 1.55 -20.99 2.48
CA GLN A 151 2.44 -21.61 3.43
C GLN A 151 3.81 -21.79 2.78
N VAL A 152 4.86 -21.43 3.52
CA VAL A 152 6.24 -21.61 3.07
C VAL A 152 6.92 -22.56 4.05
N THR A 153 7.32 -23.72 3.55
CA THR A 153 8.03 -24.75 4.32
C THR A 153 9.49 -24.76 3.86
N THR A 154 10.40 -24.61 4.81
CA THR A 154 11.86 -24.72 4.57
C THR A 154 12.37 -26.08 5.01
N ALA A 155 13.54 -26.48 4.51
CA ALA A 155 14.16 -27.76 4.83
C ALA A 155 13.30 -28.99 4.46
N VAL A 156 12.62 -28.92 3.31
CA VAL A 156 11.66 -29.95 2.86
C VAL A 156 12.36 -31.31 2.72
N GLY A 157 11.77 -32.36 3.30
CA GLY A 157 12.35 -33.71 3.26
C GLY A 157 13.71 -33.83 3.97
N GLY A 158 14.08 -32.85 4.80
CA GLY A 158 15.38 -32.78 5.47
C GLY A 158 16.51 -32.18 4.63
N ASP A 159 16.23 -31.72 3.41
CA ASP A 159 17.21 -30.97 2.60
C ASP A 159 17.18 -29.48 2.97
N PRO A 160 18.22 -28.93 3.63
CA PRO A 160 18.24 -27.53 4.06
C PRO A 160 18.17 -26.51 2.91
N TRP A 161 18.39 -26.95 1.67
CA TRP A 161 18.32 -26.11 0.49
C TRP A 161 16.98 -26.20 -0.26
N ALA A 162 16.05 -27.03 0.20
CA ALA A 162 14.72 -27.17 -0.40
C ALA A 162 13.67 -26.32 0.32
N ILE A 163 12.95 -25.52 -0.47
CA ILE A 163 11.83 -24.69 -0.04
C ILE A 163 10.60 -25.08 -0.87
N GLU A 164 9.48 -25.33 -0.19
CA GLU A 164 8.18 -25.55 -0.82
C GLU A 164 7.24 -24.40 -0.44
N VAL A 165 6.53 -23.89 -1.44
CA VAL A 165 5.46 -22.91 -1.28
C VAL A 165 4.16 -23.60 -1.65
N GLN A 166 3.23 -23.67 -0.70
CA GLN A 166 1.91 -24.28 -0.88
C GLN A 166 0.83 -23.21 -0.88
N VAL A 167 -0.05 -23.26 -1.88
CA VAL A 167 -1.15 -22.30 -2.09
C VAL A 167 -2.43 -23.02 -2.48
N ASP A 168 -3.56 -22.39 -2.21
CA ASP A 168 -4.86 -22.89 -2.65
C ASP A 168 -4.99 -22.74 -4.17
N SER A 169 -5.12 -23.87 -4.88
CA SER A 169 -5.29 -23.89 -6.34
C SER A 169 -6.48 -23.09 -6.85
N THR A 170 -7.52 -22.89 -6.04
CA THR A 170 -8.70 -22.09 -6.42
C THR A 170 -8.44 -20.59 -6.38
N GLU A 171 -7.41 -20.15 -5.66
CA GLU A 171 -7.01 -18.75 -5.54
C GLU A 171 -5.97 -18.31 -6.58
N VAL A 172 -5.34 -19.28 -7.28
CA VAL A 172 -4.30 -19.05 -8.28
C VAL A 172 -4.92 -18.71 -9.62
N VAL A 173 -4.85 -17.43 -10.01
CA VAL A 173 -5.31 -16.96 -11.33
C VAL A 173 -4.27 -17.24 -12.42
N ASP A 174 -2.99 -17.04 -12.11
CA ASP A 174 -1.87 -17.27 -13.02
C ASP A 174 -0.70 -17.91 -12.25
N SER A 175 -0.49 -19.20 -12.49
CA SER A 175 0.55 -19.99 -11.82
C SER A 175 1.97 -19.55 -12.19
N ALA A 176 2.18 -19.01 -13.40
CA ALA A 176 3.48 -18.51 -13.83
C ALA A 176 3.80 -17.19 -13.13
N ALA A 177 2.83 -16.30 -12.98
CA ALA A 177 2.97 -15.06 -12.23
C ALA A 177 3.23 -15.33 -10.73
N THR A 178 2.50 -16.29 -10.13
CA THR A 178 2.70 -16.70 -8.73
C THR A 178 4.09 -17.29 -8.51
N LEU A 179 4.56 -18.18 -9.39
CA LEU A 179 5.91 -18.73 -9.31
C LEU A 179 6.98 -17.64 -9.49
N ALA A 180 6.80 -16.74 -10.46
CA ALA A 180 7.73 -15.63 -10.68
C ALA A 180 7.81 -14.71 -9.43
N ALA A 181 6.69 -14.46 -8.76
CA ALA A 181 6.65 -13.70 -7.52
C ALA A 181 7.41 -14.40 -6.39
N ALA A 182 7.25 -15.72 -6.22
CA ALA A 182 8.01 -16.50 -5.24
C ALA A 182 9.52 -16.51 -5.56
N MET A 183 9.87 -16.67 -6.83
CA MET A 183 11.26 -16.75 -7.29
C MET A 183 12.04 -15.45 -7.09
N ARG A 184 11.36 -14.29 -7.18
CA ARG A 184 11.96 -12.98 -6.90
C ARG A 184 12.45 -12.84 -5.45
N GLU A 185 11.75 -13.49 -4.52
CA GLU A 185 12.07 -13.47 -3.09
C GLU A 185 12.96 -14.65 -2.66
N LYS A 186 13.29 -15.55 -3.58
CA LYS A 186 14.03 -16.76 -3.29
C LYS A 186 15.45 -16.44 -2.79
N PRO A 187 15.89 -16.99 -1.65
CA PRO A 187 17.27 -16.86 -1.21
C PRO A 187 18.22 -17.55 -2.20
N ALA A 188 19.43 -16.99 -2.33
CA ALA A 188 20.44 -17.56 -3.20
C ALA A 188 20.81 -18.99 -2.77
N GLY A 189 20.98 -19.89 -3.74
CA GLY A 189 21.39 -21.28 -3.49
C GLY A 189 20.28 -22.24 -3.06
N ALA A 190 19.09 -21.76 -2.72
CA ALA A 190 17.94 -22.63 -2.42
C ALA A 190 17.18 -23.03 -3.71
N ASN A 191 16.60 -24.23 -3.70
CA ASN A 191 15.61 -24.69 -4.67
C ASN A 191 14.22 -24.40 -4.13
N LEU A 192 13.41 -23.68 -4.92
CA LEU A 192 12.04 -23.33 -4.56
C LEU A 192 11.07 -24.04 -5.51
N THR A 193 10.06 -24.69 -4.95
CA THR A 193 8.95 -25.29 -5.70
C THR A 193 7.65 -24.65 -5.26
N LEU A 194 6.78 -24.31 -6.22
CA LEU A 194 5.40 -23.88 -5.96
C LEU A 194 4.46 -25.06 -6.21
N THR A 195 3.73 -25.44 -5.18
CA THR A 195 2.69 -26.48 -5.23
C THR A 195 1.34 -25.81 -5.01
N SER A 196 0.40 -26.04 -5.93
CA SER A 196 -0.98 -25.59 -5.77
C SER A 196 -1.88 -26.81 -5.58
N SER A 197 -2.64 -26.85 -4.48
CA SER A 197 -3.58 -27.94 -4.19
C SER A 197 -4.88 -27.37 -3.61
N THR A 198 -5.95 -28.16 -3.64
CA THR A 198 -7.19 -27.83 -2.92
C THR A 198 -6.99 -28.10 -1.43
N PRO A 199 -7.42 -27.19 -0.53
CA PRO A 199 -7.34 -27.44 0.90
C PRO A 199 -8.09 -28.69 1.32
N VAL A 200 -7.52 -29.43 2.27
CA VAL A 200 -8.10 -30.65 2.83
C VAL A 200 -9.35 -30.29 3.65
N THR A 201 -10.44 -31.04 3.50
CA THR A 201 -11.66 -30.81 4.27
C THR A 201 -11.59 -31.46 5.66
N TYR A 202 -12.51 -31.10 6.57
CA TYR A 202 -12.60 -31.78 7.85
C TYR A 202 -12.91 -33.29 7.72
N ASP A 203 -13.70 -33.67 6.72
CA ASP A 203 -14.04 -35.08 6.47
C ASP A 203 -12.81 -35.87 5.96
N ASP A 204 -11.96 -35.23 5.17
CA ASP A 204 -10.70 -35.81 4.70
C ASP A 204 -9.71 -36.00 5.88
N LEU A 205 -9.63 -35.02 6.79
CA LEU A 205 -8.82 -35.12 8.01
C LEU A 205 -9.34 -36.18 8.98
N ASP A 206 -10.66 -36.27 9.17
CA ASP A 206 -11.29 -37.30 10.02
C ASP A 206 -10.99 -38.70 9.48
N THR A 207 -11.02 -38.86 8.16
CA THR A 207 -10.65 -40.11 7.48
C THR A 207 -9.16 -40.46 7.64
N ALA A 208 -8.26 -39.48 7.50
CA ALA A 208 -6.80 -39.68 7.59
C ALA A 208 -6.30 -39.90 9.04
N TYR A 209 -6.93 -39.25 10.01
CA TYR A 209 -6.50 -39.22 11.41
C TYR A 209 -7.48 -39.90 12.37
N THR A 210 -8.09 -41.00 11.94
CA THR A 210 -8.99 -41.85 12.76
C THR A 210 -8.39 -42.36 14.06
N THR A 211 -7.05 -42.37 14.21
CA THR A 211 -6.39 -42.81 15.44
C THR A 211 -5.41 -41.76 15.97
N TYR A 212 -5.31 -41.68 17.30
CA TYR A 212 -4.37 -40.80 17.99
C TYR A 212 -2.90 -41.08 17.60
N SER A 213 -2.59 -42.32 17.21
CA SER A 213 -1.26 -42.73 16.71
C SER A 213 -0.91 -42.08 15.37
N ASN A 214 -1.87 -41.93 14.46
CA ASN A 214 -1.63 -41.27 13.17
C ASN A 214 -1.39 -39.77 13.37
N MET A 215 -2.12 -39.16 14.31
CA MET A 215 -1.99 -37.74 14.63
C MET A 215 -0.65 -37.41 15.30
N THR A 216 -0.17 -38.29 16.19
CA THR A 216 1.15 -38.11 16.84
C THR A 216 2.31 -38.44 15.90
N ALA A 217 2.11 -39.33 14.91
CA ALA A 217 3.14 -39.66 13.93
C ALA A 217 3.35 -38.55 12.88
N SER A 218 2.33 -37.75 12.56
CA SER A 218 2.48 -36.67 11.58
C SER A 218 3.28 -35.49 12.14
N ALA A 219 3.12 -35.18 13.43
CA ALA A 219 3.71 -34.00 14.08
C ALA A 219 3.41 -32.66 13.37
N LEU A 220 2.41 -32.65 12.49
CA LEU A 220 2.01 -31.49 11.71
C LEU A 220 1.08 -30.58 12.53
N THR A 221 1.29 -29.27 12.39
CA THR A 221 0.38 -28.25 12.89
C THR A 221 -0.90 -28.19 12.05
N TYR A 222 -1.96 -27.61 12.61
CA TYR A 222 -3.23 -27.43 11.88
C TYR A 222 -3.07 -26.68 10.55
N THR A 223 -2.11 -25.76 10.48
CA THR A 223 -1.75 -25.01 9.27
C THR A 223 -1.16 -25.95 8.21
N GLU A 224 -0.25 -26.84 8.59
CA GLU A 224 0.40 -27.81 7.70
C GLU A 224 -0.57 -28.90 7.20
N LEU A 225 -1.56 -29.26 8.01
CA LEU A 225 -2.61 -30.22 7.63
C LEU A 225 -3.53 -29.69 6.52
N ARG A 226 -3.56 -28.38 6.28
CA ARG A 226 -4.43 -27.77 5.27
C ARG A 226 -4.11 -28.24 3.85
N PHE A 227 -2.91 -28.75 3.58
CA PHE A 227 -2.49 -29.23 2.26
C PHE A 227 -1.87 -30.64 2.28
N SER A 228 -2.07 -31.41 3.36
CA SER A 228 -1.47 -32.74 3.57
C SER A 228 -2.29 -33.89 2.99
#